data_AF-S7W595-F1
#
_entry.id   AF-S7W595-F1
#
_cell.length_a   1.000
_cell.length_b   1.000
_cell.length_c   1.000
_cell.angle_alpha   90.00
_cell.angle_beta   90.00
_cell.angle_gamma   90.00
#
_symmetry.space_group_name_H-M   'P 1'
#
loop_
_entity.id
_entity.type
_entity.pdbx_description
1 polymer ?
#
loop_
_entity_poly.entity_id
_entity_poly.type
_entity_poly.pdbx_seq_one_letter_code
_entity_poly.pdbx_strand_id
1 'polypeptide(L)'
;NDNKYTNNGIVSFSVDIEDINIINIFKYKYVLFVCSTAGDGDIPYSMNKLWKLLCYRYRNKNDNNNSNNKDSKCNVSNSKSNNNNNYQHNNNNIIVNNNDNLFVNLHYAVFGLGDSSFSKYNYASKKLYNILKRLDVNMVLERGEGDDQDRNGYKDGLDPWIEELINNLKKLITEERNIDSSDRDECNSIDNGDRDKDNSDKKEGRDEYNNIDKKNMIKNKY
;
A
#
# COMPACT_ATOMS: atom_id res chain seq x y z
N ASN A 1 -9.06 6.30 21.26
CA ASN A 1 -8.20 5.55 22.19
C ASN A 1 -7.20 4.82 21.34
N ASP A 2 -6.19 5.54 20.85
CA ASP A 2 -5.38 5.02 19.74
C ASP A 2 -3.94 4.91 20.23
N ASN A 3 -3.47 3.66 20.32
CA ASN A 3 -2.09 3.29 20.62
C ASN A 3 -1.17 3.78 19.49
N LYS A 4 -0.93 5.09 19.45
CA LYS A 4 0.02 5.72 18.54
C LYS A 4 1.39 5.68 19.18
N TYR A 5 2.28 4.90 18.59
CA TYR A 5 3.67 4.82 19.01
C TYR A 5 4.51 5.71 18.11
N THR A 6 5.30 6.58 18.73
CA THR A 6 6.36 7.31 18.06
C THR A 6 7.69 6.72 18.51
N ASN A 7 8.32 5.95 17.63
CA ASN A 7 9.72 5.58 17.79
C ASN A 7 10.45 5.92 16.50
N ASN A 8 11.68 6.44 16.60
CA ASN A 8 12.48 6.82 15.43
C ASN A 8 11.82 7.84 14.47
N GLY A 9 10.88 8.67 14.96
CA GLY A 9 10.18 9.66 14.15
C GLY A 9 9.07 9.09 13.23
N ILE A 10 8.78 7.79 13.33
CA ILE A 10 7.71 7.12 12.59
C ILE A 10 6.50 6.98 13.51
N VAL A 11 5.35 7.51 13.08
CA VAL A 11 4.08 7.31 13.75
C VAL A 11 3.50 5.99 13.28
N SER A 12 3.23 5.07 14.21
CA SER A 12 2.64 3.78 13.93
C SER A 12 1.48 3.48 14.87
N PHE A 13 0.61 2.57 14.46
CA PHE A 13 -0.47 2.03 15.27
C PHE A 13 -0.69 0.57 14.86
N SER A 14 -1.19 -0.24 15.79
CA SER A 14 -1.51 -1.65 15.55
C SER A 14 -3.02 -1.85 15.57
N VAL A 15 -3.53 -2.67 14.66
CA VAL A 15 -4.95 -3.05 14.59
C VAL A 15 -5.04 -4.52 14.22
N ASP A 16 -5.97 -5.24 14.83
CA ASP A 16 -6.28 -6.59 14.41
C ASP A 16 -6.93 -6.59 13.03
N ILE A 17 -6.55 -7.56 12.20
CA ILE A 17 -7.00 -7.61 10.80
C ILE A 17 -8.53 -7.79 10.66
N GLU A 18 -9.20 -8.30 11.70
CA GLU A 18 -10.66 -8.49 11.74
C GLU A 18 -11.41 -7.17 11.95
N ASP A 19 -10.78 -6.21 12.63
CA ASP A 19 -11.38 -4.93 13.03
C ASP A 19 -11.24 -3.84 11.96
N ILE A 20 -10.51 -4.12 10.88
CA ILE A 20 -10.30 -3.20 9.78
C ILE A 20 -11.07 -3.62 8.52
N ASN A 21 -11.73 -2.66 7.89
CA ASN A 21 -12.22 -2.87 6.52
C ASN A 21 -11.01 -3.07 5.59
N ILE A 22 -10.92 -4.22 4.94
CA ILE A 22 -9.78 -4.61 4.10
C ILE A 22 -9.46 -3.61 3.00
N ILE A 23 -10.45 -2.91 2.47
CA ILE A 23 -10.22 -1.88 1.45
C ILE A 23 -9.39 -0.72 2.03
N ASN A 24 -9.54 -0.41 3.33
CA ASN A 24 -8.77 0.63 3.99
C ASN A 24 -7.29 0.26 4.15
N ILE A 25 -6.92 -1.03 4.10
CA ILE A 25 -5.51 -1.45 4.17
C ILE A 25 -4.71 -0.80 3.04
N PHE A 26 -5.30 -0.71 1.85
CA PHE A 26 -4.66 -0.13 0.66
C PHE A 26 -4.59 1.39 0.66
N LYS A 27 -5.22 2.06 1.64
CA LYS A 27 -5.08 3.51 1.84
C LYS A 27 -3.80 3.85 2.58
N TYR A 28 -3.21 2.89 3.29
CA TYR A 28 -1.95 3.09 3.99
C TYR A 28 -0.79 2.91 3.04
N LYS A 29 0.17 3.83 3.16
CA LYS A 29 1.40 3.80 2.35
C LYS A 29 2.35 2.70 2.79
N TYR A 30 2.47 2.47 4.09
CA TYR A 30 3.32 1.43 4.67
C TYR A 30 2.47 0.50 5.54
N VAL A 31 2.51 -0.80 5.27
CA VAL A 31 1.78 -1.81 6.04
C VAL A 31 2.73 -2.94 6.45
N LEU A 32 2.81 -3.16 7.76
CA LEU A 32 3.51 -4.30 8.35
C LEU A 32 2.50 -5.40 8.69
N PHE A 33 2.69 -6.58 8.11
CA PHE A 33 1.94 -7.77 8.49
C PHE A 33 2.75 -8.61 9.47
N VAL A 34 2.20 -8.87 10.65
CA VAL A 34 2.71 -9.87 11.59
C VAL A 34 1.75 -11.05 11.58
N CYS A 35 2.23 -12.24 11.21
CA CYS A 35 1.37 -13.41 11.02
C CYS A 35 1.95 -14.62 11.75
N SER A 36 1.19 -15.16 12.71
CA SER A 36 1.47 -16.47 13.27
C SER A 36 1.05 -17.57 12.30
N THR A 37 1.68 -18.74 12.42
CA THR A 37 1.25 -19.95 11.74
C THR A 37 0.64 -20.90 12.76
N ALA A 38 -0.59 -21.36 12.51
CA ALA A 38 -1.28 -22.34 13.35
C ALA A 38 -1.72 -23.55 12.51
N GLY A 39 -1.72 -24.73 13.14
CA GLY A 39 -2.18 -25.98 12.50
C GLY A 39 -1.37 -26.36 11.27
N ASP A 40 -2.06 -26.68 10.17
CA ASP A 40 -1.48 -27.25 8.94
C ASP A 40 -0.78 -26.23 8.02
N GLY A 41 -0.40 -25.06 8.56
CA GLY A 41 0.27 -24.01 7.79
C GLY A 41 -0.68 -23.17 6.93
N ASP A 42 -1.95 -23.15 7.29
CA ASP A 42 -2.95 -22.31 6.63
C ASP A 42 -2.92 -20.87 7.13
N ILE A 43 -3.46 -19.97 6.32
CA ILE A 43 -3.62 -18.57 6.69
C ILE A 43 -4.62 -18.51 7.87
N PRO A 44 -4.33 -17.73 8.94
CA PRO A 44 -5.25 -17.58 10.05
C PRO A 44 -6.66 -17.14 9.61
N TYR A 45 -7.69 -17.63 10.30
CA TYR A 45 -9.09 -17.36 9.92
C TYR A 45 -9.40 -15.86 9.84
N SER A 46 -8.80 -15.08 10.73
CA SER A 46 -8.87 -13.62 10.78
C SER A 46 -8.44 -12.95 9.48
N MET A 47 -7.51 -13.55 8.74
CA MET A 47 -6.97 -13.02 7.49
C MET A 47 -7.69 -13.56 6.24
N ASN A 48 -8.71 -14.42 6.37
CA ASN A 48 -9.34 -15.08 5.23
C ASN A 48 -9.92 -14.13 4.19
N LYS A 49 -10.55 -13.04 4.64
CA LYS A 49 -11.13 -12.04 3.73
C LYS A 49 -10.04 -11.34 2.91
N LEU A 50 -8.91 -10.99 3.54
CA LEU A 50 -7.75 -10.41 2.87
C LEU A 50 -7.14 -11.43 1.89
N TRP A 51 -6.94 -12.66 2.35
CA TRP A 51 -6.38 -13.74 1.54
C TRP A 51 -7.19 -14.00 0.27
N LYS A 52 -8.52 -14.11 0.39
CA LYS A 52 -9.43 -14.27 -0.76
C LYS A 52 -9.31 -13.10 -1.75
N LEU A 53 -9.20 -11.87 -1.26
CA LEU A 53 -9.02 -10.69 -2.11
C LEU A 53 -7.69 -10.75 -2.88
N LEU A 54 -6.59 -11.08 -2.21
CA LEU A 54 -5.27 -11.22 -2.83
C LEU A 54 -5.28 -12.34 -3.89
N CYS A 55 -5.86 -13.50 -3.58
CA CYS A 55 -6.02 -14.61 -4.53
C CYS A 55 -6.85 -14.21 -5.76
N TYR A 56 -7.96 -13.50 -5.55
CA TYR A 56 -8.80 -13.01 -6.64
C TYR A 56 -8.02 -12.08 -7.58
N ARG A 57 -7.27 -11.12 -7.02
CA ARG A 57 -6.43 -10.21 -7.81
C ARG A 57 -5.32 -10.94 -8.54
N TYR A 58 -4.67 -11.91 -7.88
CA TYR A 58 -3.58 -12.67 -8.50
C TYR A 58 -4.07 -13.48 -9.70
N ARG A 59 -5.25 -14.12 -9.59
CA ARG A 59 -5.86 -14.85 -10.70
C ARG A 59 -6.15 -13.95 -11.89
N ASN A 60 -6.80 -12.80 -11.66
CA ASN A 60 -7.18 -11.88 -12.73
C ASN A 60 -5.96 -11.24 -13.42
N LYS A 61 -4.86 -11.00 -12.68
CA LYS A 61 -3.58 -10.56 -13.27
C LYS A 61 -3.05 -11.58 -14.29
N ASN A 62 -3.09 -12.86 -13.95
CA ASN A 62 -2.64 -13.92 -14.85
C ASN A 62 -3.58 -14.09 -16.06
N ASP A 63 -4.90 -13.94 -15.87
CA ASP A 63 -5.88 -14.07 -16.96
C ASP A 63 -5.72 -12.96 -18.01
N ASN A 64 -5.43 -11.72 -17.59
CA ASN A 64 -5.13 -10.62 -18.51
C ASN A 64 -3.83 -10.85 -19.27
N ASN A 65 -2.77 -11.32 -18.60
CA ASN A 65 -1.49 -11.64 -19.25
C ASN A 65 -1.61 -12.81 -20.25
N ASN A 66 -2.47 -13.78 -19.96
CA ASN A 66 -2.76 -14.89 -20.88
C ASN A 66 -3.66 -14.49 -22.06
N SER A 67 -4.53 -13.48 -21.89
CA SER A 67 -5.39 -12.99 -22.97
C SER A 67 -4.61 -12.14 -23.98
N ASN A 68 -3.69 -11.29 -23.52
CA ASN A 68 -2.80 -10.51 -24.39
C ASN A 68 -1.80 -11.37 -25.19
N ASN A 69 -1.63 -12.65 -24.82
CA ASN A 69 -0.81 -13.62 -25.56
C ASN A 69 -1.64 -14.53 -26.50
N LYS A 70 -2.97 -14.44 -26.51
CA LYS A 70 -3.83 -15.27 -27.38
C LYS A 70 -4.13 -14.63 -28.74
N ASP A 71 -3.90 -13.34 -28.93
CA ASP A 71 -4.16 -12.64 -30.20
C ASP A 71 -3.05 -12.82 -31.27
N SER A 72 -2.04 -13.67 -31.02
CA SER A 72 -1.01 -14.02 -32.02
C SER A 72 -1.18 -15.40 -32.66
N LYS A 73 -2.23 -16.16 -32.33
CA LYS A 73 -2.56 -17.43 -33.01
C LYS A 73 -4.04 -17.71 -32.86
N CYS A 74 -4.79 -17.54 -33.95
CA CYS A 74 -5.95 -18.32 -34.42
C CYS A 74 -7.02 -17.43 -35.08
N ASN A 75 -6.88 -17.19 -36.39
CA ASN A 75 -8.02 -16.99 -37.27
C ASN A 75 -8.66 -18.36 -37.54
N VAL A 76 -9.76 -18.73 -36.86
CA VAL A 76 -10.85 -19.54 -37.43
C VAL A 76 -12.12 -19.28 -36.62
N SER A 77 -13.18 -18.93 -37.34
CA SER A 77 -14.58 -18.79 -36.95
C SER A 77 -15.13 -19.90 -36.04
N ASN A 78 -15.83 -19.53 -34.97
CA ASN A 78 -17.26 -19.83 -34.82
C ASN A 78 -17.88 -19.18 -33.57
N SER A 79 -19.01 -18.52 -33.82
CA SER A 79 -20.00 -18.06 -32.84
C SER A 79 -20.48 -19.18 -31.91
N LYS A 80 -20.57 -18.88 -30.61
CA LYS A 80 -21.75 -19.14 -29.77
C LYS A 80 -21.60 -18.51 -28.38
N SER A 81 -22.55 -17.62 -28.10
CA SER A 81 -22.89 -17.06 -26.79
C SER A 81 -23.07 -18.15 -25.74
N ASN A 82 -22.62 -17.90 -24.51
CA ASN A 82 -23.39 -18.28 -23.32
C ASN A 82 -22.97 -17.44 -22.10
N ASN A 83 -23.88 -16.55 -21.73
CA ASN A 83 -24.01 -15.93 -20.41
C ASN A 83 -24.18 -17.01 -19.34
N ASN A 84 -23.53 -16.81 -18.18
CA ASN A 84 -24.15 -16.80 -16.84
C ASN A 84 -23.06 -16.97 -15.77
N ASN A 85 -22.89 -15.97 -14.90
CA ASN A 85 -23.23 -16.14 -13.48
C ASN A 85 -23.12 -14.82 -12.72
N ASN A 86 -24.30 -14.37 -12.30
CA ASN A 86 -24.58 -13.23 -11.46
C ASN A 86 -24.05 -13.44 -10.03
N TYR A 87 -23.34 -12.45 -9.51
CA TYR A 87 -23.39 -12.09 -8.10
C TYR A 87 -23.62 -10.58 -8.01
N GLN A 88 -24.87 -10.20 -7.73
CA GLN A 88 -25.32 -8.82 -7.50
C GLN A 88 -25.49 -8.69 -5.98
N HIS A 89 -24.56 -8.03 -5.28
CA HIS A 89 -24.47 -6.60 -5.00
C HIS A 89 -25.29 -6.16 -3.77
N ASN A 90 -24.59 -5.68 -2.72
CA ASN A 90 -25.12 -4.70 -1.77
C ASN A 90 -23.93 -3.86 -1.24
N ASN A 91 -23.51 -2.86 -2.02
CA ASN A 91 -23.77 -1.42 -1.83
C ASN A 91 -22.97 -0.75 -0.71
N ASN A 92 -21.71 -0.43 -1.04
CA ASN A 92 -21.00 0.82 -0.75
C ASN A 92 -19.86 0.93 -1.78
N ASN A 93 -20.25 1.26 -3.03
CA ASN A 93 -19.37 1.27 -4.19
C ASN A 93 -18.43 2.47 -4.17
N ILE A 94 -17.19 2.22 -3.73
CA ILE A 94 -16.07 2.83 -4.44
C ILE A 94 -16.02 2.10 -5.77
N ILE A 95 -16.32 2.81 -6.86
CA ILE A 95 -16.08 2.34 -8.23
C ILE A 95 -14.56 2.24 -8.36
N VAL A 96 -13.98 1.09 -7.99
CA VAL A 96 -12.59 0.79 -8.31
C VAL A 96 -12.64 0.39 -9.78
N ASN A 97 -12.16 1.25 -10.68
CA ASN A 97 -12.04 0.87 -12.08
C ASN A 97 -11.14 -0.37 -12.12
N ASN A 98 -11.44 -1.33 -12.98
CA ASN A 98 -10.63 -2.55 -13.13
C ASN A 98 -9.16 -2.27 -13.51
N ASN A 99 -8.85 -1.01 -13.89
CA ASN A 99 -7.51 -0.53 -14.22
C ASN A 99 -6.79 0.17 -13.06
N ASP A 100 -7.45 0.43 -11.93
CA ASP A 100 -6.81 1.07 -10.79
C ASP A 100 -5.91 0.06 -10.09
N ASN A 101 -4.59 0.28 -10.15
CA ASN A 101 -3.63 -0.49 -9.38
C ASN A 101 -3.80 -0.13 -7.90
N LEU A 102 -4.66 -0.91 -7.21
CA LEU A 102 -4.97 -0.77 -5.79
C LEU A 102 -3.72 -0.74 -4.89
N PHE A 103 -2.60 -1.26 -5.37
CA PHE A 103 -1.35 -1.40 -4.63
C PHE A 103 -0.30 -0.34 -4.97
N VAL A 104 -0.59 0.62 -5.87
CA VAL A 104 0.44 1.52 -6.43
C VAL A 104 1.26 2.26 -5.37
N ASN A 105 0.61 2.66 -4.27
CA ASN A 105 1.25 3.38 -3.18
C ASN A 105 1.53 2.48 -1.95
N LEU A 106 1.14 1.21 -2.00
CA LEU A 106 1.31 0.30 -0.88
C LEU A 106 2.74 -0.27 -0.87
N HIS A 107 3.42 -0.06 0.24
CA HIS A 107 4.67 -0.69 0.61
C HIS A 107 4.40 -1.67 1.74
N TYR A 108 4.92 -2.89 1.62
CA TYR A 108 4.66 -3.95 2.59
C TYR A 108 5.93 -4.56 3.19
N ALA A 109 5.79 -5.05 4.41
CA ALA A 109 6.73 -5.94 5.08
C ALA A 109 5.95 -7.07 5.75
N VAL A 110 6.53 -8.27 5.82
CA VAL A 110 5.91 -9.42 6.48
C VAL A 110 6.89 -10.01 7.49
N PHE A 111 6.46 -10.15 8.73
CA PHE A 111 7.15 -10.93 9.75
C PHE A 111 6.30 -12.13 10.15
N GLY A 112 6.92 -13.31 10.13
CA GLY A 112 6.25 -14.55 10.51
C GLY A 112 6.61 -15.00 11.91
N LEU A 113 5.63 -15.45 12.68
CA LEU A 113 5.84 -16.16 13.95
C LEU A 113 5.54 -17.65 13.74
N GLY A 114 6.49 -18.51 14.09
CA GLY A 114 6.35 -19.95 13.96
C GLY A 114 7.31 -20.72 14.83
N ASP A 115 7.30 -22.03 14.64
CA ASP A 115 8.12 -22.98 15.39
C ASP A 115 8.64 -24.04 14.40
N SER A 116 9.97 -24.18 14.30
CA SER A 116 10.61 -25.08 13.32
C SER A 116 10.48 -26.56 13.64
N SER A 117 10.01 -26.92 14.84
CA SER A 117 9.63 -28.31 15.15
C SER A 117 8.41 -28.77 14.35
N PHE A 118 7.61 -27.84 13.82
CA PHE A 118 6.48 -28.14 12.95
C PHE A 118 6.90 -28.17 11.48
N SER A 119 6.44 -29.18 10.73
CA SER A 119 6.70 -29.32 9.29
C SER A 119 6.26 -28.10 8.46
N LYS A 120 5.32 -27.30 8.99
CA LYS A 120 4.75 -26.11 8.38
C LYS A 120 5.29 -24.81 9.00
N TYR A 121 6.56 -24.80 9.37
CA TYR A 121 7.26 -23.63 9.89
C TYR A 121 7.06 -22.36 9.04
N ASN A 122 6.42 -21.35 9.63
CA ASN A 122 6.16 -20.05 9.02
C ASN A 122 5.37 -20.08 7.69
N TYR A 123 4.57 -21.11 7.43
CA TYR A 123 3.88 -21.26 6.14
C TYR A 123 2.85 -20.15 5.85
N ALA A 124 2.16 -19.63 6.87
CA ALA A 124 1.18 -18.57 6.68
C ALA A 124 1.85 -17.27 6.18
N SER A 125 2.92 -16.87 6.84
CA SER A 125 3.71 -15.68 6.44
C SER A 125 4.38 -15.89 5.07
N LYS A 126 4.87 -17.10 4.76
CA LYS A 126 5.40 -17.47 3.43
C LYS A 126 4.33 -17.32 2.34
N LYS A 127 3.12 -17.84 2.56
CA LYS A 127 1.99 -17.73 1.62
C LYS A 127 1.63 -16.26 1.35
N LEU A 128 1.50 -15.46 2.41
CA LEU A 128 1.18 -14.02 2.31
C LEU A 128 2.26 -13.23 1.58
N TYR A 129 3.52 -13.40 1.97
CA TYR A 129 4.65 -12.73 1.32
C TYR A 129 4.72 -13.05 -0.17
N ASN A 130 4.57 -14.34 -0.53
CA ASN A 130 4.69 -14.79 -1.92
C ASN A 130 3.56 -14.24 -2.81
N ILE A 131 2.33 -14.13 -2.31
CA ILE A 131 1.24 -13.58 -3.12
C ILE A 131 1.40 -12.07 -3.33
N LEU A 132 1.84 -11.32 -2.32
CA LEU A 132 2.13 -9.89 -2.44
C LEU A 132 3.26 -9.64 -3.44
N LYS A 133 4.33 -10.44 -3.37
CA LYS A 133 5.43 -10.41 -4.34
C LYS A 133 4.96 -10.68 -5.77
N ARG A 134 4.12 -11.70 -5.98
CA ARG A 134 3.56 -12.04 -7.32
C ARG A 134 2.57 -11.01 -7.83
N LEU A 135 2.00 -10.20 -6.95
CA LEU A 135 1.15 -9.06 -7.28
C LEU A 135 1.94 -7.78 -7.59
N ASP A 136 3.28 -7.82 -7.51
CA ASP A 136 4.18 -6.66 -7.67
C ASP A 136 3.86 -5.51 -6.70
N VAL A 137 3.45 -5.83 -5.48
CA VAL A 137 3.34 -4.83 -4.41
C VAL A 137 4.74 -4.40 -3.98
N ASN A 138 4.94 -3.11 -3.67
CA ASN A 138 6.26 -2.61 -3.30
C ASN A 138 6.71 -3.23 -1.97
N MET A 139 7.87 -3.86 -1.95
CA MET A 139 8.40 -4.54 -0.77
C MET A 139 9.41 -3.62 -0.06
N VAL A 140 9.29 -3.48 1.26
CA VAL A 140 10.26 -2.71 2.07
C VAL A 140 11.52 -3.53 2.35
N LEU A 141 11.36 -4.81 2.67
CA LEU A 141 12.44 -5.77 2.89
C LEU A 141 11.93 -7.21 2.78
N GLU A 142 12.86 -8.16 2.70
CA GLU A 142 12.56 -9.58 2.67
C GLU A 142 11.84 -10.06 3.95
N ARG A 143 11.07 -11.14 3.84
CA ARG A 143 10.25 -11.66 4.95
C ARG A 143 11.13 -12.11 6.13
N GLY A 144 10.80 -11.66 7.34
CA GLY A 144 11.41 -12.13 8.58
C GLY A 144 10.76 -13.40 9.11
N GLU A 145 11.52 -14.20 9.85
CA GLU A 145 11.07 -15.43 10.48
C GLU A 145 11.43 -15.44 11.96
N GLY A 146 10.44 -15.48 12.83
CA GLY A 146 10.61 -15.84 14.23
C GLY A 146 10.42 -17.34 14.41
N ASP A 147 11.29 -17.95 15.22
CA ASP A 147 11.24 -19.36 15.59
C ASP A 147 11.19 -19.55 17.12
N ASP A 148 10.17 -20.21 17.65
CA ASP A 148 10.10 -20.53 19.07
C ASP A 148 11.14 -21.59 19.52
N GLN A 149 11.80 -22.29 18.59
CA GLN A 149 12.88 -23.23 18.89
C GLN A 149 14.26 -22.58 19.04
N ASP A 150 14.40 -21.31 18.66
CA ASP A 150 15.64 -20.57 18.81
C ASP A 150 15.98 -20.33 20.29
N ARG A 151 17.26 -20.04 20.58
CA ARG A 151 17.74 -19.87 21.97
C ARG A 151 17.00 -18.76 22.70
N ASN A 152 16.70 -17.66 22.01
CA ASN A 152 15.90 -16.56 22.55
C ASN A 152 14.49 -16.53 21.92
N GLY A 153 14.02 -17.67 21.39
CA GLY A 153 12.77 -17.79 20.65
C GLY A 153 12.72 -16.85 19.45
N TYR A 154 11.51 -16.39 19.11
CA TYR A 154 11.28 -15.54 17.93
C TYR A 154 12.14 -14.26 17.85
N LYS A 155 12.72 -13.81 18.98
CA LYS A 155 13.55 -12.61 19.04
C LYS A 155 14.84 -12.72 18.24
N ASP A 156 15.42 -13.92 18.15
CA ASP A 156 16.66 -14.14 17.40
C ASP A 156 16.48 -13.77 15.92
N GLY A 157 15.28 -14.00 15.36
CA GLY A 157 14.91 -13.52 14.03
C GLY A 157 14.29 -12.12 13.99
N LEU A 158 13.57 -11.70 15.04
CA LEU A 158 12.84 -10.42 15.06
C LEU A 158 13.77 -9.21 15.19
N ASP A 159 14.71 -9.25 16.12
CA ASP A 159 15.53 -8.09 16.48
C ASP A 159 16.36 -7.55 15.28
N PRO A 160 17.18 -8.37 14.58
CA PRO A 160 17.90 -7.89 13.40
C PRO A 160 16.96 -7.45 12.27
N TRP A 161 15.80 -8.11 12.14
CA TRP A 161 14.83 -7.79 11.10
C TRP A 161 14.14 -6.44 11.32
N ILE A 162 13.82 -6.08 12.58
CA ILE A 162 13.27 -4.76 12.92
C ILE A 162 14.29 -3.66 12.63
N GLU A 163 15.57 -3.88 12.93
CA GLU A 163 16.62 -2.90 12.63
C GLU A 163 16.71 -2.61 11.13
N GLU A 164 16.71 -3.65 10.29
CA GLU A 164 16.70 -3.51 8.84
C GLU A 164 15.42 -2.82 8.34
N LEU A 165 14.25 -3.19 8.87
CA LEU A 165 12.97 -2.58 8.53
C LEU A 165 13.00 -1.07 8.78
N ILE A 166 13.47 -0.64 9.97
CA ILE A 166 13.53 0.76 10.34
C ILE A 166 14.46 1.54 9.41
N ASN A 167 15.61 0.96 9.06
CA ASN A 167 16.57 1.60 8.15
C ASN A 167 15.98 1.79 6.74
N ASN A 168 15.32 0.76 6.20
CA ASN A 168 14.69 0.84 4.88
C ASN A 168 13.52 1.82 4.88
N LEU A 169 12.69 1.84 5.92
CA LEU A 169 11.61 2.83 6.06
C LEU A 169 12.15 4.26 6.12
N LYS A 170 13.20 4.52 6.90
CA LYS A 170 13.83 5.84 6.98
C LYS A 170 14.37 6.30 5.63
N LYS A 171 14.96 5.39 4.86
CA LYS A 171 15.46 5.66 3.51
C LYS A 171 14.31 6.04 2.57
N LEU A 172 13.27 5.21 2.49
CA LEU A 172 12.10 5.45 1.63
C LEU A 172 11.40 6.77 1.97
N ILE A 173 11.15 7.02 3.27
CA ILE A 173 10.50 8.26 3.72
C ILE A 173 11.36 9.50 3.40
N THR A 174 12.69 9.39 3.51
CA THR A 174 13.60 10.50 3.18
C THR A 174 13.64 10.76 1.68
N GLU A 175 13.72 9.72 0.85
CA GLU A 175 13.72 9.82 -0.61
C GLU A 175 12.46 10.52 -1.13
N GLU A 176 11.30 10.18 -0.56
CA GLU A 176 10.01 10.80 -0.90
C GLU A 176 9.96 12.30 -0.57
N ARG A 177 10.57 12.72 0.54
CA ARG A 177 10.62 14.14 0.93
C ARG A 177 11.51 14.97 0.01
N ASN A 178 12.57 14.36 -0.52
CA ASN A 178 13.52 15.07 -1.39
C ASN A 178 12.90 15.36 -2.76
N ILE A 179 12.02 14.50 -3.26
CA ILE A 179 11.27 14.70 -4.51
C ILE A 179 10.32 15.91 -4.40
N ASP A 180 9.59 16.03 -3.27
CA ASP A 180 8.68 17.15 -3.01
C ASP A 180 9.38 18.52 -2.85
N SER A 181 10.70 18.53 -2.61
CA SER A 181 11.51 19.75 -2.53
C SER A 181 12.09 20.18 -3.88
N SER A 182 12.49 19.24 -4.75
CA SER A 182 13.08 19.58 -6.05
C SER A 182 12.10 20.25 -7.01
N ASP A 183 10.81 19.93 -6.90
CA ASP A 183 9.77 20.49 -7.79
C ASP A 183 9.42 21.96 -7.48
N ARG A 184 9.84 22.49 -6.32
CA ARG A 184 9.60 23.90 -5.94
C ARG A 184 10.70 24.85 -6.39
N ASP A 185 11.92 24.36 -6.57
CA ASP A 185 13.06 25.20 -6.94
C ASP A 185 13.11 25.51 -8.45
N GLU A 186 12.41 24.72 -9.28
CA GLU A 186 12.33 24.97 -10.74
C GLU A 186 11.35 26.12 -11.09
N CYS A 187 10.37 26.43 -10.23
CA CYS A 187 9.42 27.52 -10.44
C CYS A 187 9.99 28.93 -10.15
N ASN A 188 11.13 29.04 -9.46
CA ASN A 188 11.72 30.33 -9.07
C ASN A 188 12.76 30.88 -10.08
N SER A 189 12.90 30.25 -11.25
CA SER A 189 13.95 30.58 -12.24
C SER A 189 13.47 31.38 -13.46
N ILE A 190 12.19 31.78 -13.53
CA ILE A 190 11.65 32.57 -14.64
C ILE A 190 10.94 33.81 -14.06
N ASP A 191 11.70 34.87 -13.80
CA ASP A 191 11.35 36.26 -14.16
C ASP A 191 12.46 37.21 -13.65
N ASN A 192 13.51 37.38 -14.45
CA ASN A 192 14.41 38.52 -14.35
C ASN A 192 14.69 38.98 -15.78
N GLY A 193 13.71 39.64 -16.40
CA GLY A 193 13.87 40.31 -17.69
C GLY A 193 13.02 41.57 -17.76
N ASP A 194 13.70 42.72 -17.76
CA ASP A 194 13.22 44.04 -18.18
C ASP A 194 12.23 44.80 -17.26
N ARG A 195 12.80 45.47 -16.24
CA ARG A 195 12.20 46.68 -15.65
C ARG A 195 12.70 47.91 -16.40
N ASP A 196 11.93 48.34 -17.40
CA ASP A 196 11.97 49.73 -17.86
C ASP A 196 11.31 50.65 -16.83
N LYS A 197 11.99 51.74 -16.54
CA LYS A 197 11.54 52.85 -15.69
C LYS A 197 10.51 53.67 -16.46
N ASP A 198 9.37 53.98 -15.85
CA ASP A 198 8.85 55.35 -15.85
C ASP A 198 7.77 55.59 -14.78
N ASN A 199 7.85 56.79 -14.21
CA ASN A 199 7.01 57.38 -13.16
C ASN A 199 5.56 57.59 -13.63
N SER A 200 4.59 57.46 -12.71
CA SER A 200 3.73 58.58 -12.25
C SER A 200 2.51 58.09 -11.45
N ASP A 201 2.08 58.97 -10.56
CA ASP A 201 0.96 58.87 -9.62
C ASP A 201 -0.35 58.27 -10.19
N LYS A 202 -1.02 57.45 -9.38
CA LYS A 202 -2.47 57.59 -9.06
C LYS A 202 -2.93 56.62 -7.98
N LYS A 203 -3.73 57.19 -7.07
CA LYS A 203 -4.46 56.58 -5.97
C LYS A 203 -5.61 55.66 -6.44
N GLU A 204 -6.07 54.86 -5.49
CA GLU A 204 -7.41 54.27 -5.29
C GLU A 204 -7.73 52.89 -5.89
N GLY A 205 -8.04 51.96 -4.98
CA GLY A 205 -9.16 51.04 -5.10
C GLY A 205 -8.83 49.57 -5.37
N ARG A 206 -8.97 48.72 -4.34
CA ARG A 206 -9.63 47.39 -4.30
C ARG A 206 -8.96 46.46 -3.30
N ASP A 207 -9.50 46.41 -2.08
CA ASP A 207 -9.30 45.29 -1.15
C ASP A 207 -10.65 44.61 -0.95
N GLU A 208 -10.95 43.60 -1.78
CA GLU A 208 -11.94 42.57 -1.45
C GLU A 208 -11.74 41.37 -2.37
N TYR A 209 -11.96 40.17 -1.82
CA TYR A 209 -11.69 38.82 -2.38
C TYR A 209 -10.28 38.25 -2.18
N ASN A 210 -9.95 37.95 -0.93
CA ASN A 210 -9.12 36.79 -0.59
C ASN A 210 -9.54 36.23 0.78
N ASN A 211 -10.73 35.63 0.87
CA ASN A 211 -11.14 34.94 2.11
C ASN A 211 -12.20 33.82 1.95
N ILE A 212 -12.28 33.18 0.79
CA ILE A 212 -13.12 32.00 0.58
C ILE A 212 -12.25 30.96 -0.13
N ASP A 213 -11.39 30.26 0.63
CA ASP A 213 -10.93 28.91 0.27
C ASP A 213 -10.07 28.23 1.35
N LYS A 214 -9.62 28.96 2.39
CA LYS A 214 -8.92 28.35 3.54
C LYS A 214 -9.83 27.79 4.64
N LYS A 215 -11.15 27.94 4.53
CA LYS A 215 -12.10 27.54 5.59
C LYS A 215 -12.70 26.14 5.44
N ASN A 216 -12.44 25.44 4.32
CA ASN A 216 -12.99 24.10 4.07
C ASN A 216 -12.00 22.93 4.28
N MET A 217 -10.77 23.19 4.77
CA MET A 217 -9.77 22.14 5.01
C MET A 217 -9.50 21.82 6.50
N ILE A 218 -10.41 22.20 7.42
CA ILE A 218 -10.33 21.85 8.86
C ILE A 218 -11.68 21.33 9.39
N LYS A 219 -12.39 20.54 8.58
CA LYS A 219 -13.53 19.73 9.06
C LYS A 219 -13.48 18.36 8.39
N ASN A 220 -12.63 17.48 8.93
CA ASN A 220 -12.86 16.03 9.02
C ASN A 220 -11.63 15.40 9.68
N LYS A 221 -11.48 15.67 10.98
CA LYS A 221 -10.59 14.91 11.86
C LYS A 221 -11.34 14.67 13.17
N TYR A 222 -12.24 13.69 13.12
CA TYR A 222 -12.71 12.92 14.26
C TYR A 222 -12.67 11.46 13.84
#